data_AF-A0A2Z4IGY3-F1
#
_entry.id   AF-A0A2Z4IGY3-F1
#
_cell.length_a   1.000
_cell.length_b   1.000
_cell.length_c   1.000
_cell.angle_alpha   90.00
_cell.angle_beta   90.00
_cell.angle_gamma   90.00
#
_symmetry.space_group_name_H-M   'P 1'
#
loop_
_entity.id
_entity.type
_entity.pdbx_description
1 polymer ?
#
loop_
_entity_poly.entity_id
_entity_poly.type
_entity_poly.pdbx_seq_one_letter_code
_entity_poly.pdbx_strand_id
1 'polypeptide(L)'
;MAFDKKVKISASEPDATIYVDGQLAGTGSVELKIEKRTCINVRVEKVGFVVEERTFCDQKNQPKPNKSEYIKLAVDEAYTASSSSDIANVDISIKPSKEELEAWQLVSRIVTSYFDVIETTDRETGYLRTAWVAQNFNGSIVRSRCIVKLGNTSPLEYKVKLVSEYTNARGASVKTDEAFREWDRILRKYEGLIPEMQSRVGR
;
A
#
# COMPACT_ATOMS: atom_id res chain seq x y z
N MET A 1 26.80 38.41 14.46
CA MET A 1 25.79 37.37 14.79
C MET A 1 25.11 36.95 13.49
N ALA A 2 25.10 35.64 13.18
CA ALA A 2 24.49 35.15 11.96
C ALA A 2 22.96 35.24 12.10
N PHE A 3 22.32 36.11 11.32
CA PHE A 3 20.85 36.19 11.26
C PHE A 3 20.30 34.90 10.66
N ASP A 4 19.65 34.08 11.49
CA ASP A 4 18.95 32.89 11.05
C ASP A 4 17.64 33.26 10.37
N LYS A 5 17.29 32.51 9.34
CA LYS A 5 16.08 32.80 8.58
C LYS A 5 14.91 32.01 9.14
N LYS A 6 13.87 32.74 9.56
CA LYS A 6 12.60 32.15 10.00
C LYS A 6 11.72 31.84 8.79
N VAL A 7 11.20 30.62 8.76
CA VAL A 7 10.26 30.14 7.75
C VAL A 7 9.08 29.50 8.48
N LYS A 8 7.88 29.99 8.24
CA LYS A 8 6.66 29.34 8.70
C LYS A 8 6.25 28.25 7.71
N ILE A 9 6.18 27.01 8.16
CA ILE A 9 5.58 25.92 7.38
C ILE A 9 4.14 25.74 7.87
N SER A 10 3.20 25.60 6.94
CA SER A 10 1.83 25.17 7.24
C SER A 10 1.37 24.11 6.24
N ALA A 11 0.64 23.12 6.74
CA ALA A 11 0.02 22.08 5.94
C ALA A 11 -1.45 22.44 5.64
N SER A 12 -2.01 21.87 4.56
CA SER A 12 -3.46 21.98 4.30
C SER A 12 -4.31 21.25 5.34
N GLU A 13 -3.73 20.28 6.02
CA GLU A 13 -4.39 19.44 7.01
C GLU A 13 -3.88 19.82 8.42
N PRO A 14 -4.76 20.31 9.33
CA PRO A 14 -4.34 20.86 10.63
C PRO A 14 -3.65 19.87 11.57
N ASP A 15 -3.94 18.58 11.40
CA ASP A 15 -3.42 17.43 12.13
C ASP A 15 -2.26 16.72 11.39
N ALA A 16 -1.82 17.23 10.23
CA ALA A 16 -0.64 16.68 9.56
C ALA A 16 0.61 16.86 10.42
N THR A 17 1.42 15.82 10.49
CA THR A 17 2.68 15.82 11.24
C THR A 17 3.80 16.38 10.37
N ILE A 18 4.62 17.26 10.93
CA ILE A 18 5.73 17.91 10.23
C ILE A 18 7.03 17.44 10.88
N TYR A 19 7.91 16.86 10.06
CA TYR A 19 9.25 16.45 10.43
C TYR A 19 10.29 17.35 9.77
N VAL A 20 11.38 17.61 10.48
CA VAL A 20 12.54 18.37 10.00
C VAL A 20 13.77 17.51 10.20
N ASP A 21 14.47 17.19 9.11
CA ASP A 21 15.64 16.30 9.09
C ASP A 21 15.38 14.98 9.84
N GLY A 22 14.16 14.44 9.68
CA GLY A 22 13.70 13.19 10.30
C GLY A 22 13.20 13.33 11.74
N GLN A 23 13.31 14.50 12.38
CA GLN A 23 12.82 14.74 13.74
C GLN A 23 11.45 15.40 13.74
N LEU A 24 10.55 14.98 14.63
CA LEU A 24 9.23 15.58 14.78
C LEU A 24 9.38 17.05 15.21
N ALA A 25 8.89 17.98 14.40
CA ALA A 25 8.94 19.41 14.66
C ALA A 25 7.59 19.99 15.13
N GLY A 26 6.47 19.38 14.74
CA GLY A 26 5.14 19.81 15.16
C GLY A 26 4.01 19.27 14.30
N THR A 27 2.83 19.85 14.44
CA THR A 27 1.61 19.46 13.71
C THR A 27 0.91 20.67 13.12
N GLY A 28 0.41 20.56 11.88
CA GLY A 28 -0.37 21.58 11.18
C GLY A 28 0.40 22.82 10.74
N SER A 29 1.11 23.48 11.66
CA SER A 29 2.00 24.60 11.36
C SER A 29 3.12 24.73 12.38
N VAL A 30 4.33 25.04 11.89
CA VAL A 30 5.52 25.23 12.71
C VAL A 30 6.37 26.38 12.16
N GLU A 31 6.98 27.19 13.05
CA GLU A 31 7.98 28.16 12.66
C GLU A 31 9.37 27.52 12.79
N LEU A 32 10.08 27.43 11.68
CA LEU A 32 11.40 26.82 11.59
C LEU A 32 12.47 27.90 11.46
N LYS A 33 13.63 27.60 12.04
CA LYS A 33 14.82 28.45 12.00
C LYS A 33 15.86 27.74 11.14
N ILE A 34 16.21 28.34 10.01
CA ILE A 34 17.24 27.82 9.10
C ILE A 34 18.52 28.59 9.40
N GLU A 35 19.56 27.87 9.82
CA GLU A 35 20.87 28.46 10.07
C GLU A 35 21.53 28.85 8.74
N LYS A 36 22.32 29.93 8.76
CA LYS A 36 23.02 30.37 7.55
C LYS A 36 23.88 29.25 6.97
N ARG A 37 23.86 29.12 5.65
CA ARG A 37 24.61 28.14 4.85
C ARG A 37 24.17 26.68 5.06
N THR A 38 23.07 26.44 5.74
CA THR A 38 22.51 25.10 5.93
C THR A 38 21.29 24.87 5.03
N CYS A 39 20.89 23.60 4.91
CA CYS A 39 19.63 23.18 4.33
C CYS A 39 18.93 22.28 5.32
N ILE A 40 17.60 22.35 5.34
CA ILE A 40 16.75 21.45 6.11
C ILE A 40 15.80 20.73 5.15
N ASN A 41 15.51 19.46 5.41
CA ASN A 41 14.47 18.70 4.74
C ASN A 41 13.20 18.71 5.61
N VAL A 42 12.10 19.16 5.03
CA VAL A 42 10.79 19.18 5.68
C VAL A 42 9.93 18.11 5.04
N ARG A 43 9.46 17.16 5.85
CA ARG A 43 8.57 16.08 5.46
C ARG A 43 7.23 16.25 6.17
N VAL A 44 6.14 16.31 5.41
CA VAL A 44 4.77 16.48 5.93
C VAL A 44 3.98 15.21 5.66
N GLU A 45 3.40 14.65 6.71
CA GLU A 45 2.73 13.35 6.69
C GLU A 45 1.34 13.43 7.30
N LYS A 46 0.36 12.78 6.65
CA LYS A 46 -0.95 12.49 7.22
C LYS A 46 -1.49 11.19 6.62
N VAL A 47 -2.13 10.37 7.46
CA VAL A 47 -2.79 9.13 7.00
C VAL A 47 -3.86 9.46 5.96
N GLY A 48 -3.86 8.74 4.85
CA GLY A 48 -4.79 8.98 3.73
C GLY A 48 -4.36 10.09 2.78
N PHE A 49 -3.14 10.62 2.92
CA PHE A 49 -2.55 11.62 2.03
C PHE A 49 -1.16 11.21 1.58
N VAL A 50 -0.77 11.67 0.39
CA VAL A 50 0.57 11.50 -0.16
C VAL A 50 1.55 12.33 0.67
N VAL A 51 2.67 11.71 1.06
CA VAL A 51 3.75 12.38 1.80
C VAL A 51 4.41 13.43 0.91
N GLU A 52 4.55 14.64 1.43
CA GLU A 52 5.22 15.75 0.75
C GLU A 52 6.57 16.04 1.40
N GLU A 53 7.61 16.15 0.59
CA GLU A 53 8.97 16.51 1.03
C GLU A 53 9.49 17.73 0.29
N ARG A 54 10.04 18.69 1.03
CA ARG A 54 10.66 19.91 0.49
C ARG A 54 11.96 20.23 1.19
N THR A 55 12.95 20.66 0.43
CA THR A 55 14.24 21.11 0.96
C THR A 55 14.31 22.62 0.93
N PHE A 56 14.68 23.24 2.05
CA PHE A 56 14.86 24.68 2.19
C PHE A 56 16.31 24.99 2.55
N CYS A 57 16.97 25.86 1.77
CA CYS A 57 18.39 26.18 1.92
C CYS A 57 18.64 27.68 2.10
N ASP A 58 19.43 28.09 3.10
CA ASP A 58 19.92 29.47 3.24
C ASP A 58 21.37 29.61 2.76
N GLN A 59 21.62 29.26 1.50
CA GLN A 59 22.94 29.26 0.87
C GLN A 59 23.07 30.34 -0.22
N LYS A 60 24.30 30.77 -0.51
CA LYS A 60 24.58 31.62 -1.69
C LYS A 60 24.26 30.82 -2.96
N ASN A 61 23.68 31.48 -3.95
CA ASN A 61 23.27 30.91 -5.25
C ASN A 61 22.11 29.89 -5.22
N GLN A 62 21.42 29.75 -4.08
CA GLN A 62 20.16 29.00 -3.99
C GLN A 62 18.96 29.94 -3.85
N PRO A 63 17.76 29.55 -4.34
CA PRO A 63 16.53 30.26 -4.04
C PRO A 63 16.36 30.40 -2.53
N LYS A 64 16.32 31.63 -2.05
CA LYS A 64 16.11 31.89 -0.63
C LYS A 64 14.71 31.41 -0.23
N PRO A 65 14.55 30.72 0.91
CA PRO A 65 13.25 30.20 1.31
C PRO A 65 12.28 31.35 1.60
N ASN A 66 11.00 31.15 1.27
CA ASN A 66 9.94 32.12 1.56
C ASN A 66 9.80 32.31 3.08
N LYS A 67 9.21 33.44 3.51
CA LYS A 67 8.90 33.64 4.94
C LYS A 67 7.82 32.67 5.43
N SER A 68 6.95 32.24 4.51
CA SER A 68 5.90 31.26 4.77
C SER A 68 5.80 30.34 3.57
N GLU A 69 5.64 29.04 3.83
CA GLU A 69 5.36 28.03 2.83
C GLU A 69 4.09 27.27 3.23
N TYR A 70 3.16 27.16 2.30
CA TYR A 70 1.95 26.34 2.45
C TYR A 70 2.09 25.06 1.62
N ILE A 71 2.00 23.92 2.29
CA ILE A 71 2.12 22.58 1.71
C ILE A 71 0.73 21.97 1.63
N LYS A 72 0.19 21.88 0.41
CA LYS A 72 -1.07 21.20 0.15
C LYS A 72 -0.83 19.71 -0.02
N LEU A 73 -1.42 18.89 0.83
CA LEU A 73 -1.36 17.43 0.72
C LEU A 73 -2.39 16.93 -0.30
N ALA A 74 -1.97 16.03 -1.19
CA ALA A 74 -2.86 15.32 -2.08
C ALA A 74 -3.46 14.10 -1.37
N VAL A 75 -4.74 13.82 -1.60
CA VAL A 75 -5.38 12.59 -1.08
C VAL A 75 -4.68 11.37 -1.67
N ASP A 76 -4.38 10.38 -0.84
CA ASP A 76 -3.83 9.10 -1.29
C ASP A 76 -4.95 8.25 -1.93
N GLU A 77 -4.87 8.07 -3.24
CA GLU A 77 -5.85 7.30 -4.00
C GLU A 77 -5.77 5.81 -3.67
N ALA A 78 -4.57 5.28 -3.37
CA ALA A 78 -4.41 3.89 -2.97
C ALA A 78 -5.09 3.63 -1.63
N TYR A 79 -4.92 4.55 -0.68
CA TYR A 79 -5.61 4.48 0.62
C TYR A 79 -7.13 4.51 0.44
N THR A 80 -7.63 5.38 -0.44
CA THR A 80 -9.06 5.51 -0.75
C THR A 80 -9.62 4.29 -1.47
N ALA A 81 -8.85 3.67 -2.37
CA ALA A 81 -9.24 2.50 -3.15
C ALA A 81 -9.11 1.17 -2.40
N SER A 82 -8.71 1.21 -1.12
CA SER A 82 -8.47 0.05 -0.29
C SER A 82 -9.24 0.10 1.03
N SER A 83 -9.22 -1.02 1.74
CA SER A 83 -9.67 -1.14 3.12
C SER A 83 -8.61 -1.89 3.93
N SER A 84 -8.49 -1.53 5.22
CA SER A 84 -7.73 -2.35 6.17
C SER A 84 -8.43 -3.70 6.31
N SER A 85 -7.64 -4.77 6.36
CA SER A 85 -8.21 -6.11 6.34
C SER A 85 -7.36 -7.11 7.10
N ASP A 86 -8.01 -7.84 8.01
CA ASP A 86 -7.41 -8.96 8.75
C ASP A 86 -7.15 -10.19 7.85
N ILE A 87 -7.61 -10.15 6.59
CA ILE A 87 -7.40 -11.24 5.61
C ILE A 87 -6.25 -10.94 4.64
N ALA A 88 -5.66 -9.73 4.68
CA ALA A 88 -4.52 -9.37 3.85
C ALA A 88 -3.30 -10.20 4.27
N ASN A 89 -2.66 -10.87 3.31
CA ASN A 89 -1.44 -11.64 3.53
C ASN A 89 -1.57 -12.83 4.53
N VAL A 90 -2.79 -13.27 4.84
CA VAL A 90 -3.07 -14.40 5.74
C VAL A 90 -3.68 -15.58 4.98
N ASP A 91 -3.37 -16.80 5.39
CA ASP A 91 -4.00 -18.02 4.88
C ASP A 91 -5.40 -18.20 5.47
N ILE A 92 -6.45 -18.04 4.65
CA ILE A 92 -7.83 -18.27 5.03
C ILE A 92 -8.24 -19.69 4.69
N SER A 93 -8.84 -20.38 5.66
CA SER A 93 -9.26 -21.77 5.52
C SER A 93 -10.64 -21.85 4.86
N ILE A 94 -10.72 -22.56 3.73
CA ILE A 94 -11.95 -22.87 3.01
C ILE A 94 -12.13 -24.38 3.07
N LYS A 95 -13.18 -24.83 3.74
CA LYS A 95 -13.54 -26.25 3.86
C LYS A 95 -14.70 -26.53 2.90
N PRO A 96 -14.46 -27.17 1.75
CA PRO A 96 -15.52 -27.44 0.80
C PRO A 96 -16.54 -28.42 1.37
N SER A 97 -17.80 -28.20 1.03
CA SER A 97 -18.92 -29.13 1.20
C SER A 97 -19.09 -30.10 0.03
N LYS A 98 -18.26 -29.90 -1.01
CA LYS A 98 -18.34 -30.53 -2.34
C LYS A 98 -17.20 -31.50 -2.55
N GLU A 99 -17.38 -32.40 -3.50
CA GLU A 99 -16.32 -33.26 -4.00
C GLU A 99 -15.15 -32.43 -4.55
N GLU A 100 -13.93 -32.96 -4.43
CA GLU A 100 -12.68 -32.25 -4.71
C GLU A 100 -12.66 -31.58 -6.09
N LEU A 101 -13.10 -32.30 -7.13
CA LEU A 101 -13.10 -31.77 -8.50
C LEU A 101 -14.05 -30.57 -8.65
N GLU A 102 -15.25 -30.66 -8.09
CA GLU A 102 -16.24 -29.58 -8.14
C GLU A 102 -15.76 -28.37 -7.33
N ALA A 103 -15.21 -28.61 -6.14
CA ALA A 103 -14.62 -27.58 -5.30
C ALA A 103 -13.46 -26.86 -6.02
N TRP A 104 -12.56 -27.62 -6.65
CA TRP A 104 -11.43 -27.07 -7.41
C TRP A 104 -11.87 -26.21 -8.59
N GLN A 105 -12.83 -26.69 -9.39
CA GLN A 105 -13.40 -25.94 -10.51
C GLN A 105 -14.05 -24.64 -10.03
N LEU A 106 -14.78 -24.69 -8.91
CA LEU A 106 -15.46 -23.53 -8.35
C LEU A 106 -14.46 -22.50 -7.80
N VAL A 107 -13.45 -22.94 -7.05
CA VAL A 107 -12.37 -22.08 -6.56
C VAL A 107 -11.65 -21.43 -7.75
N SER A 108 -11.27 -22.21 -8.76
CA SER A 108 -10.59 -21.70 -9.95
C SER A 108 -11.44 -20.64 -10.66
N ARG A 109 -12.74 -20.89 -10.84
CA ARG A 109 -13.68 -19.94 -11.46
C ARG A 109 -13.78 -18.64 -10.68
N ILE A 110 -13.90 -18.72 -9.35
CA ILE A 110 -13.94 -17.54 -8.48
C ILE A 110 -12.62 -16.78 -8.59
N VAL A 111 -11.45 -17.44 -8.51
CA VAL A 111 -10.16 -16.73 -8.69
C VAL A 111 -10.13 -15.99 -10.04
N THR A 112 -10.54 -16.64 -11.14
CA THR A 112 -10.54 -16.04 -12.47
C THR A 112 -11.56 -14.92 -12.67
N SER A 113 -12.56 -14.77 -11.80
CA SER A 113 -13.48 -13.62 -11.86
C SER A 113 -12.89 -12.35 -11.23
N TYR A 114 -11.82 -12.48 -10.44
CA TYR A 114 -11.10 -11.35 -9.84
C TYR A 114 -9.71 -11.13 -10.48
N PHE A 115 -9.09 -12.19 -10.98
CA PHE A 115 -7.75 -12.16 -11.58
C PHE A 115 -7.77 -12.75 -12.99
N ASP A 116 -7.40 -11.94 -13.99
CA ASP A 116 -7.47 -12.36 -15.38
C ASP A 116 -6.44 -13.46 -15.75
N VAL A 117 -5.31 -13.51 -15.04
CA VAL A 117 -4.18 -14.39 -15.38
C VAL A 117 -3.82 -15.30 -14.21
N ILE A 118 -3.92 -16.60 -14.45
CA ILE A 118 -3.30 -17.64 -13.62
C ILE A 118 -1.85 -17.84 -14.10
N GLU A 119 -0.88 -17.67 -13.20
CA GLU A 119 0.54 -17.87 -13.50
C GLU A 119 0.96 -19.33 -13.35
N THR A 120 0.41 -20.02 -12.34
CA THR A 120 0.71 -21.43 -12.08
C THR A 120 -0.54 -22.12 -11.56
N THR A 121 -0.82 -23.31 -12.07
CA THR A 121 -1.89 -24.17 -11.58
C THR A 121 -1.44 -25.62 -11.64
N ASP A 122 -1.67 -26.34 -10.55
CA ASP A 122 -1.41 -27.77 -10.42
C ASP A 122 -2.57 -28.37 -9.61
N ARG A 123 -3.41 -29.13 -10.30
CA ARG A 123 -4.58 -29.78 -9.70
C ARG A 123 -4.17 -30.92 -8.77
N GLU A 124 -3.08 -31.62 -9.06
CA GLU A 124 -2.67 -32.81 -8.29
C GLU A 124 -2.22 -32.43 -6.88
N THR A 125 -1.55 -31.29 -6.74
CA THR A 125 -1.12 -30.74 -5.45
C THR A 125 -2.10 -29.73 -4.85
N GLY A 126 -3.19 -29.42 -5.57
CA GLY A 126 -4.19 -28.42 -5.17
C GLY A 126 -3.61 -27.01 -5.04
N TYR A 127 -2.66 -26.65 -5.91
CA TYR A 127 -1.96 -25.38 -5.90
C TYR A 127 -2.35 -24.49 -7.09
N LEU A 128 -2.70 -23.23 -6.81
CA LEU A 128 -2.98 -22.21 -7.83
C LEU A 128 -2.36 -20.90 -7.38
N ARG A 129 -1.66 -20.21 -8.29
CA ARG A 129 -1.16 -18.85 -8.08
C ARG A 129 -1.45 -17.98 -9.28
N THR A 130 -1.99 -16.79 -9.03
CA THR A 130 -2.21 -15.78 -10.08
C THR A 130 -0.93 -15.01 -10.36
N ALA A 131 -0.85 -14.41 -11.55
CA ALA A 131 0.16 -13.38 -11.79
C ALA A 131 -0.06 -12.19 -10.85
N TRP A 132 0.99 -11.40 -10.63
CA TRP A 132 0.85 -10.11 -9.97
C TRP A 132 0.01 -9.16 -10.82
N VAL A 133 -1.00 -8.55 -10.21
CA VAL A 133 -1.77 -7.46 -10.80
C VAL A 133 -1.39 -6.17 -10.08
N ALA A 134 -0.70 -5.27 -10.77
CA ALA A 134 -0.32 -3.97 -10.24
C ALA A 134 -1.29 -2.88 -10.67
N GLN A 135 -1.51 -1.93 -9.76
CA GLN A 135 -2.28 -0.72 -9.98
C GLN A 135 -1.45 0.48 -9.52
N ASN A 136 -1.26 1.42 -10.44
CA ASN A 136 -0.56 2.67 -10.16
C ASN A 136 -1.55 3.68 -9.56
N PHE A 137 -1.11 4.36 -8.52
CA PHE A 137 -1.81 5.46 -7.86
C PHE A 137 -0.90 6.68 -7.79
N ASN A 138 -1.43 7.79 -7.28
CA ASN A 138 -0.65 8.99 -7.06
C ASN A 138 0.40 8.81 -5.95
N GLY A 139 1.62 8.44 -6.35
CA GLY A 139 2.76 8.32 -5.43
C GLY A 139 2.96 6.92 -4.85
N SER A 140 2.16 5.93 -5.28
CA SER A 140 2.33 4.54 -4.89
C SER A 140 1.92 3.56 -5.99
N ILE A 141 2.42 2.33 -5.89
CA ILE A 141 2.01 1.20 -6.71
C ILE A 141 1.59 0.09 -5.75
N VAL A 142 0.38 -0.42 -5.91
CA VAL A 142 -0.13 -1.56 -5.16
C VAL A 142 -0.17 -2.76 -6.08
N ARG A 143 0.34 -3.90 -5.64
CA ARG A 143 0.22 -5.17 -6.35
C ARG A 143 -0.49 -6.21 -5.51
N SER A 144 -1.32 -7.01 -6.15
CA SER A 144 -2.03 -8.10 -5.49
C SER A 144 -1.93 -9.40 -6.30
N ARG A 145 -1.97 -10.54 -5.60
CA ARG A 145 -2.11 -11.87 -6.20
C ARG A 145 -2.89 -12.79 -5.27
N CYS A 146 -3.53 -13.80 -5.83
CA CYS A 146 -4.18 -14.86 -5.06
C CYS A 146 -3.34 -16.13 -5.11
N ILE A 147 -3.19 -16.79 -3.95
CA ILE A 147 -2.57 -18.11 -3.83
C ILE A 147 -3.60 -19.04 -3.19
N VAL A 148 -3.85 -20.18 -3.82
CA VAL A 148 -4.60 -21.31 -3.26
C VAL A 148 -3.63 -22.46 -3.08
N LYS A 149 -3.68 -23.13 -1.94
CA LYS A 149 -2.93 -24.37 -1.66
C LYS A 149 -3.81 -25.37 -0.94
N LEU A 150 -3.56 -26.65 -1.14
CA LEU A 150 -4.19 -27.71 -0.38
C LEU A 150 -3.72 -27.64 1.09
N GLY A 151 -4.68 -27.55 2.02
CA GLY A 151 -4.44 -27.56 3.46
C GLY A 151 -4.57 -28.97 4.04
N ASN A 152 -5.56 -29.73 3.56
CA ASN A 152 -5.82 -31.11 3.96
C ASN A 152 -6.62 -31.84 2.88
N THR A 153 -6.52 -33.17 2.81
CA THR A 153 -7.28 -34.01 1.87
C THR A 153 -8.50 -34.66 2.53
N SER A 154 -8.48 -34.88 3.85
CA SER A 154 -9.59 -35.49 4.59
C SER A 154 -9.67 -34.98 6.04
N PRO A 155 -10.66 -34.13 6.38
CA PRO A 155 -11.59 -33.47 5.47
C PRO A 155 -10.85 -32.55 4.48
N LEU A 156 -11.38 -32.43 3.26
CA LEU A 156 -10.83 -31.55 2.24
C LEU A 156 -10.78 -30.10 2.75
N GLU A 157 -9.64 -29.46 2.61
CA GLU A 157 -9.43 -28.06 2.99
C GLU A 157 -8.48 -27.39 2.00
N TYR A 158 -8.86 -26.21 1.52
CA TYR A 158 -7.96 -25.29 0.81
C TYR A 158 -7.60 -24.13 1.72
N LYS A 159 -6.36 -23.66 1.63
CA LYS A 159 -5.94 -22.36 2.17
C LYS A 159 -5.85 -21.36 1.04
N VAL A 160 -6.48 -20.21 1.20
CA VAL A 160 -6.51 -19.12 0.22
C VAL A 160 -5.87 -17.89 0.85
N LYS A 161 -4.85 -17.34 0.20
CA LYS A 161 -4.13 -16.14 0.62
C LYS A 161 -4.26 -15.06 -0.47
N LEU A 162 -4.88 -13.94 -0.11
CA LEU A 162 -4.84 -12.72 -0.91
C LEU A 162 -3.60 -11.92 -0.49
N VAL A 163 -2.58 -11.95 -1.34
CA VAL A 163 -1.34 -11.22 -1.10
C VAL A 163 -1.52 -9.78 -1.56
N SER A 164 -1.15 -8.82 -0.72
CA SER A 164 -1.21 -7.39 -1.00
C SER A 164 0.10 -6.74 -0.58
N GLU A 165 0.71 -6.03 -1.52
CA GLU A 165 1.97 -5.34 -1.32
C GLU A 165 1.93 -3.96 -1.96
N TYR A 166 2.73 -3.04 -1.45
CA TYR A 166 2.82 -1.70 -1.98
C TYR A 166 4.25 -1.16 -2.01
N THR A 167 4.47 -0.15 -2.83
CA THR A 167 5.69 0.64 -2.87
C THR A 167 5.37 2.10 -3.15
N ASN A 168 6.20 2.99 -2.61
CA ASN A 168 6.18 4.42 -2.95
C ASN A 168 7.35 4.78 -3.89
N ALA A 169 8.12 3.79 -4.34
CA ALA A 169 9.25 4.00 -5.24
C ALA A 169 8.75 4.41 -6.63
N ARG A 170 9.21 5.57 -7.10
CA ARG A 170 8.84 6.09 -8.43
C ARG A 170 9.39 5.17 -9.52
N GLY A 171 8.53 4.75 -10.44
CA GLY A 171 8.92 3.94 -11.60
C GLY A 171 9.28 2.48 -11.29
N ALA A 172 8.95 1.98 -10.10
CA ALA A 172 9.14 0.57 -9.76
C ALA A 172 8.34 -0.32 -10.72
N SER A 173 9.00 -1.34 -11.26
CA SER A 173 8.33 -2.38 -12.05
C SER A 173 7.68 -3.39 -11.12
N VAL A 174 6.58 -3.99 -11.56
CA VAL A 174 5.90 -5.10 -10.86
C VAL A 174 6.83 -6.27 -10.57
N LYS A 175 7.95 -6.38 -11.29
CA LYS A 175 8.96 -7.44 -11.14
C LYS A 175 10.09 -7.12 -10.18
N THR A 176 10.16 -5.89 -9.67
CA THR A 176 11.22 -5.44 -8.75
C THR A 176 10.81 -5.78 -7.32
N ASP A 177 10.87 -7.06 -6.97
CA ASP A 177 10.33 -7.58 -5.70
C ASP A 177 10.92 -6.85 -4.47
N GLU A 178 12.19 -6.48 -4.49
CA GLU A 178 12.85 -5.75 -3.40
C GLU A 178 12.29 -4.34 -3.15
N ALA A 179 11.55 -3.79 -4.11
CA ALA A 179 10.92 -2.48 -3.97
C ALA A 179 9.57 -2.54 -3.24
N PHE A 180 8.97 -3.73 -3.10
CA PHE A 180 7.65 -3.91 -2.51
C PHE A 180 7.74 -4.43 -1.07
N ARG A 181 6.77 -4.02 -0.27
CA ARG A 181 6.57 -4.50 1.11
C ARG A 181 5.12 -4.89 1.32
N GLU A 182 4.88 -5.85 2.21
CA GLU A 182 3.53 -6.28 2.58
C GLU A 182 2.69 -5.10 3.05
N TRP A 183 1.42 -5.12 2.66
CA TRP A 183 0.43 -4.12 3.04
C TRP A 183 -0.72 -4.77 3.81
N ASP A 184 -1.12 -4.14 4.91
CA ASP A 184 -2.23 -4.54 5.78
C ASP A 184 -3.61 -4.19 5.19
N ARG A 185 -3.65 -3.81 3.91
CA ARG A 185 -4.85 -3.37 3.20
C ARG A 185 -5.02 -4.14 1.91
N ILE A 186 -6.27 -4.35 1.51
CA ILE A 186 -6.62 -4.94 0.22
C ILE A 186 -7.33 -3.91 -0.64
N LEU A 187 -7.12 -3.96 -1.96
CA LEU A 187 -7.90 -3.13 -2.88
C LEU A 187 -9.36 -3.57 -2.84
N ARG A 188 -10.28 -2.61 -2.82
CA ARG A 188 -11.74 -2.85 -2.69
C ARG A 188 -12.28 -3.81 -3.73
N LYS A 189 -11.71 -3.81 -4.94
CA LYS A 189 -12.07 -4.74 -6.02
C LYS A 189 -11.87 -6.23 -5.67
N TYR A 190 -11.06 -6.54 -4.64
CA TYR A 190 -10.78 -7.91 -4.19
C TYR A 190 -11.49 -8.29 -2.89
N GLU A 191 -12.22 -7.38 -2.24
CA GLU A 191 -12.90 -7.64 -0.96
C GLU A 191 -13.90 -8.80 -1.04
N GLY A 192 -14.52 -8.99 -2.21
CA GLY A 192 -15.51 -10.05 -2.43
C GLY A 192 -14.93 -11.46 -2.56
N LEU A 193 -13.63 -11.60 -2.86
CA LEU A 193 -13.04 -12.89 -3.25
C LEU A 193 -13.19 -13.96 -2.15
N ILE A 194 -12.73 -13.65 -0.94
CA ILE A 194 -12.76 -14.60 0.19
C ILE A 194 -14.20 -14.87 0.67
N PRO A 195 -15.06 -13.86 0.89
CA PRO A 195 -16.46 -14.09 1.24
C PRO A 195 -17.22 -14.92 0.20
N GLU A 196 -16.96 -14.68 -1.09
CA GLU A 196 -17.57 -15.45 -2.17
C GLU A 196 -17.11 -16.93 -2.14
N MET A 197 -15.82 -17.19 -1.93
CA MET A 197 -15.32 -18.55 -1.77
C MET A 197 -15.95 -19.25 -0.57
N GLN A 198 -15.98 -18.61 0.60
CA GLN A 198 -16.61 -19.18 1.80
C GLN A 198 -18.08 -19.51 1.56
N SER A 199 -18.82 -18.61 0.90
CA SER A 199 -20.26 -18.77 0.64
C SER A 199 -20.57 -19.82 -0.42
N ARG A 200 -19.77 -19.92 -1.49
CA ARG A 200 -20.07 -20.79 -2.63
C ARG A 200 -19.41 -22.16 -2.56
N VAL A 201 -18.20 -22.23 -2.00
CA VAL A 201 -17.41 -23.47 -1.89
C VAL A 201 -17.69 -24.16 -0.55
N GLY A 202 -17.86 -23.39 0.53
CA GLY A 202 -18.10 -23.93 1.88
C GLY A 202 -19.56 -24.27 2.21
N ARG A 203 -20.48 -24.14 1.26
CA ARG A 203 -21.92 -24.48 1.41
C ARG A 203 -22.29 -25.80 0.79
#